data_AF-A0A7W4F051-F1
#
_entry.id   AF-A0A7W4F051-F1
#
_cell.length_a   1.000
_cell.length_b   1.000
_cell.length_c   1.000
_cell.angle_alpha   90.00
_cell.angle_beta   90.00
_cell.angle_gamma   90.00
#
_symmetry.space_group_name_H-M   'P 1'
#
loop_
_entity.id
_entity.type
_entity.pdbx_description
1 polymer ?
#
loop_
_entity_poly.entity_id
_entity_poly.type
_entity_poly.pdbx_seq_one_letter_code
_entity_poly.pdbx_strand_id
1 'polypeptide(L)'
;MYKERPRQESEGKKDIQKEYFSQTYAHLLNLFADGVPLDKVYDNIAVFIEKNHKMITTTQLRNIYSRVVDADSVQEVKMLRPNLVYIAARQGKDVEPIIDFFNQLIKGINDEEQLKSFKKVMESVVAYHKFYTSQTTKK
;
A
#
# COMPACT_ATOMS: atom_id res chain seq x y z
N MET A 1 24.89 33.33 3.82
CA MET A 1 23.54 33.33 3.22
C MET A 1 23.20 31.91 2.77
N TYR A 2 22.41 31.17 3.57
CA TYR A 2 21.74 29.97 3.07
C TYR A 2 20.44 30.41 2.43
N LYS A 3 20.27 30.18 1.14
CA LYS A 3 18.99 30.40 0.45
C LYS A 3 18.03 29.32 0.94
N GLU A 4 17.08 29.71 1.78
CA GLU A 4 15.92 28.88 2.09
C GLU A 4 15.20 28.56 0.78
N ARG A 5 15.09 27.26 0.46
CA ARG A 5 14.25 26.82 -0.66
C ARG A 5 12.80 27.07 -0.24
N PRO A 6 11.98 27.75 -1.07
CA PRO A 6 10.60 27.98 -0.73
C PRO A 6 9.89 26.62 -0.54
N ARG A 7 9.28 26.45 0.63
CA ARG A 7 8.37 25.35 0.93
C ARG A 7 7.19 25.48 -0.02
N GLN A 8 7.24 24.75 -1.14
CA GLN A 8 6.10 24.64 -2.05
C GLN A 8 4.90 24.12 -1.26
N GLU A 9 3.81 24.89 -1.34
CA GLU A 9 2.51 24.59 -0.77
C GLU A 9 2.09 23.15 -1.10
N SER A 10 1.66 22.41 -0.08
CA SER A 10 1.19 21.05 -0.22
C SER A 10 -0.14 21.06 -0.99
N GLU A 11 -0.10 20.72 -2.27
CA GLU A 11 -1.21 20.02 -2.91
C GLU A 11 -1.64 18.91 -1.95
N GLY A 12 -2.91 18.91 -1.52
CA GLY A 12 -3.39 18.07 -0.43
C GLY A 12 -2.97 16.61 -0.65
N LYS A 13 -2.20 16.04 0.29
CA LYS A 13 -1.73 14.65 0.20
C LYS A 13 -2.92 13.74 -0.10
N LYS A 14 -2.82 12.96 -1.18
CA LYS A 14 -3.83 11.97 -1.55
C LYS A 14 -4.00 10.96 -0.42
N ASP A 15 -5.16 10.92 0.19
CA ASP A 15 -5.51 10.01 1.28
C ASP A 15 -6.21 8.77 0.70
N ILE A 16 -5.42 7.72 0.46
CA ILE A 16 -5.90 6.46 -0.14
C ILE A 16 -6.95 5.78 0.75
N GLN A 17 -6.81 5.84 2.07
CA GLN A 17 -7.78 5.25 2.99
C GLN A 17 -9.14 5.91 2.79
N LYS A 18 -9.20 7.24 2.81
CA LYS A 18 -10.44 7.99 2.65
C LYS A 18 -11.06 7.81 1.27
N GLU A 19 -10.24 7.78 0.22
CA GLU A 19 -10.70 7.74 -1.17
C GLU A 19 -11.24 6.37 -1.59
N TYR A 20 -10.57 5.27 -1.20
CA TYR A 20 -10.89 3.93 -1.69
C TYR A 20 -11.44 2.98 -0.62
N PHE A 21 -11.13 3.23 0.65
CA PHE A 21 -11.37 2.27 1.73
C PHE A 21 -12.21 2.83 2.88
N SER A 22 -12.94 3.95 2.68
CA SER A 22 -13.73 4.61 3.72
C SER A 22 -14.65 3.67 4.51
N GLN A 23 -15.23 2.66 3.86
CA GLN A 23 -16.10 1.65 4.46
C GLN A 23 -15.44 0.29 4.70
N THR A 24 -14.25 0.05 4.16
CA THR A 24 -13.62 -1.28 4.14
C THR A 24 -12.24 -1.33 4.80
N TYR A 25 -11.71 -0.20 5.25
CA TYR A 25 -10.36 -0.10 5.79
C TYR A 25 -10.11 -1.06 6.95
N ALA A 26 -11.07 -1.19 7.87
CA ALA A 26 -10.96 -2.10 9.01
C ALA A 26 -10.79 -3.58 8.60
N HIS A 27 -11.33 -3.97 7.43
CA HIS A 27 -11.24 -5.34 6.94
C HIS A 27 -9.88 -5.66 6.32
N LEU A 28 -9.07 -4.66 5.94
CA LEU A 28 -7.76 -4.89 5.32
C LEU A 28 -6.77 -5.62 6.25
N LEU A 29 -6.94 -5.49 7.57
CA LEU A 29 -6.17 -6.24 8.57
C LEU A 29 -6.96 -7.38 9.20
N ASN A 30 -8.20 -7.63 8.77
CA ASN A 30 -9.07 -8.64 9.38
C ASN A 30 -9.80 -9.45 8.31
N LEU A 31 -9.12 -9.85 7.23
CA LEU A 31 -9.74 -10.52 6.07
C LEU A 31 -10.31 -11.90 6.42
N PHE A 32 -9.74 -12.55 7.44
CA PHE A 32 -10.15 -13.89 7.87
C PHE A 32 -11.25 -13.87 8.93
N ALA A 33 -11.68 -12.68 9.39
CA ALA A 33 -12.78 -12.56 10.33
C ALA A 33 -14.13 -12.91 9.68
N ASP A 34 -15.05 -13.40 10.50
CA ASP A 34 -16.40 -13.73 10.04
C ASP A 34 -17.17 -12.49 9.57
N GLY A 35 -17.96 -12.66 8.51
CA GLY A 35 -18.83 -11.59 7.98
C GLY A 35 -18.11 -10.49 7.21
N VAL A 36 -16.83 -10.64 6.91
CA VAL A 36 -16.09 -9.70 6.05
C VAL A 36 -16.66 -9.73 4.62
N PRO A 37 -17.06 -8.58 4.05
CA PRO A 37 -17.55 -8.52 2.67
C PRO A 37 -16.38 -8.58 1.67
N LEU A 38 -15.80 -9.78 1.50
CA LEU A 38 -14.56 -9.98 0.73
C LEU A 38 -14.64 -9.43 -0.69
N ASP A 39 -15.74 -9.67 -1.41
CA ASP A 39 -15.93 -9.14 -2.77
C ASP A 39 -15.80 -7.61 -2.79
N LYS A 40 -16.45 -6.93 -1.84
CA LYS A 40 -16.38 -5.47 -1.73
C LYS A 40 -14.97 -4.96 -1.40
N VAL A 41 -14.25 -5.70 -0.54
CA VAL A 41 -12.85 -5.38 -0.23
C VAL A 41 -11.97 -5.51 -1.46
N TYR A 42 -12.07 -6.62 -2.19
CA TYR A 42 -11.28 -6.85 -3.40
C TYR A 42 -11.65 -5.90 -4.54
N ASP A 43 -12.92 -5.56 -4.71
CA ASP A 43 -13.37 -4.52 -5.65
C ASP A 43 -12.72 -3.17 -5.34
N ASN A 44 -12.70 -2.77 -4.07
CA ASN A 44 -12.06 -1.52 -3.66
C ASN A 44 -10.53 -1.57 -3.88
N ILE A 45 -9.87 -2.70 -3.66
CA ILE A 45 -8.44 -2.89 -4.01
C ILE A 45 -8.25 -2.78 -5.53
N ALA A 46 -9.11 -3.40 -6.33
CA ALA A 46 -9.03 -3.35 -7.78
C ALA A 46 -9.15 -1.91 -8.30
N VAL A 47 -10.17 -1.16 -7.84
CA VAL A 47 -10.37 0.25 -8.19
C VAL A 47 -9.18 1.12 -7.74
N PHE A 48 -8.71 0.91 -6.51
CA PHE A 48 -7.52 1.59 -6.01
C PHE A 48 -6.33 1.39 -6.94
N ILE A 49 -6.02 0.15 -7.32
CA ILE A 49 -4.86 -0.13 -8.16
C ILE A 49 -5.08 0.31 -9.61
N GLU A 50 -6.28 0.16 -10.17
CA GLU A 50 -6.60 0.64 -11.52
C GLU A 50 -6.26 2.13 -11.67
N LYS A 51 -6.68 2.96 -10.71
CA LYS A 51 -6.48 4.41 -10.73
C LYS A 51 -5.05 4.83 -10.39
N ASN A 52 -4.27 3.99 -9.71
CA ASN A 52 -2.98 4.37 -9.12
C ASN A 52 -1.79 3.50 -9.56
N HIS A 53 -1.96 2.50 -10.43
CA HIS A 53 -0.89 1.56 -10.81
C HIS A 53 0.37 2.24 -11.37
N LYS A 54 0.25 3.44 -11.95
CA LYS A 54 1.39 4.22 -12.46
C LYS A 54 2.24 4.88 -11.37
N MET A 55 1.71 5.02 -10.14
CA MET A 55 2.42 5.61 -9.01
C MET A 55 3.57 4.74 -8.50
N ILE A 56 3.52 3.42 -8.73
CA ILE A 56 4.56 2.49 -8.30
C ILE A 56 4.87 1.51 -9.40
N THR A 57 6.15 1.26 -9.66
CA THR A 57 6.53 0.27 -10.68
C THR A 57 6.31 -1.15 -10.16
N THR A 58 6.11 -2.09 -11.07
CA THR A 58 5.97 -3.52 -10.71
C THR A 58 7.16 -4.03 -9.90
N THR A 59 8.38 -3.61 -10.23
CA THR A 59 9.58 -4.02 -9.48
C THR A 59 9.57 -3.48 -8.05
N GLN A 60 9.19 -2.21 -7.85
CA GLN A 60 9.09 -1.62 -6.52
C GLN A 60 8.05 -2.33 -5.67
N LEU A 61 6.85 -2.53 -6.23
CA LEU A 61 5.77 -3.19 -5.52
C LEU A 61 6.10 -4.64 -5.16
N ARG A 62 6.72 -5.39 -6.10
CA ARG A 62 7.20 -6.75 -5.84
C ARG A 62 8.25 -6.81 -4.74
N ASN A 63 9.21 -5.88 -4.74
CA ASN A 63 10.24 -5.83 -3.70
C ASN A 63 9.65 -5.57 -2.31
N ILE A 64 8.62 -4.73 -2.21
CA ILE A 64 7.90 -4.51 -0.95
C ILE A 64 7.14 -5.77 -0.56
N TYR A 65 6.39 -6.36 -1.49
CA TYR A 65 5.63 -7.60 -1.27
C TYR A 65 6.50 -8.74 -0.77
N SER A 66 7.65 -9.01 -1.39
CA SER A 66 8.58 -10.06 -0.96
C SER A 66 8.96 -9.87 0.51
N ARG A 67 9.38 -8.66 0.91
CA ARG A 67 9.73 -8.37 2.30
C ARG A 67 8.57 -8.58 3.28
N VAL A 68 7.34 -8.27 2.86
CA VAL A 68 6.16 -8.47 3.70
C VAL A 68 5.84 -9.96 3.87
N VAL A 69 5.94 -10.75 2.81
CA VAL A 69 5.66 -12.18 2.85
C VAL A 69 6.75 -12.93 3.63
N ASP A 70 8.00 -12.51 3.49
CA ASP A 70 9.16 -13.07 4.19
C ASP A 70 9.20 -12.73 5.69
N ALA A 71 8.39 -11.77 6.17
CA ALA A 71 8.32 -11.44 7.59
C ALA A 71 7.51 -12.49 8.35
N ASP A 72 8.12 -13.19 9.29
CA ASP A 72 7.52 -14.30 10.05
C ASP A 72 6.89 -13.86 11.36
N SER A 73 6.99 -12.57 11.71
CA SER A 73 6.39 -12.01 12.92
C SER A 73 5.91 -10.57 12.76
N VAL A 74 5.02 -10.14 13.65
CA VAL A 74 4.60 -8.73 13.78
C VAL A 74 5.79 -7.78 13.98
N GLN A 75 6.83 -8.21 14.69
CA GLN A 75 8.02 -7.39 14.91
C GLN A 75 8.78 -7.16 13.59
N GLU A 76 8.99 -8.21 12.82
CA GLU A 76 9.72 -8.14 11.55
C GLU A 76 9.01 -7.27 10.51
N VAL A 77 7.69 -7.43 10.36
CA VAL A 77 6.94 -6.58 9.40
C VAL A 77 7.00 -5.10 9.82
N LYS A 78 6.98 -4.81 11.13
CA LYS A 78 7.11 -3.43 11.64
C LYS A 78 8.50 -2.84 11.39
N MET A 79 9.56 -3.66 11.34
CA MET A 79 10.90 -3.22 10.97
C MET A 79 11.02 -2.79 9.50
N LEU A 80 10.02 -3.08 8.65
CA LEU A 80 10.00 -2.60 7.27
C LEU A 80 9.63 -1.10 7.16
N ARG A 81 9.04 -0.50 8.19
CA ARG A 81 8.54 0.89 8.14
C ARG A 81 9.61 1.92 7.77
N PRO A 82 10.83 1.92 8.35
CA PRO A 82 11.90 2.83 7.93
C PRO A 82 12.31 2.64 6.46
N ASN A 83 12.32 1.39 5.98
CA ASN A 83 12.62 1.09 4.58
C ASN A 83 11.55 1.68 3.64
N LEU A 84 10.28 1.61 4.01
CA LEU A 84 9.18 2.21 3.24
C LEU A 84 9.35 3.73 3.14
N VAL A 85 9.57 4.41 4.26
CA VAL A 85 9.80 5.87 4.27
C VAL A 85 10.99 6.26 3.39
N TYR A 86 12.08 5.48 3.43
CA TYR A 86 13.23 5.69 2.55
C TYR A 86 12.87 5.53 1.06
N ILE A 87 12.08 4.50 0.71
CA ILE A 87 11.61 4.29 -0.66
C ILE A 87 10.80 5.50 -1.13
N ALA A 88 9.83 5.97 -0.34
CA ALA A 88 9.05 7.17 -0.69
C ALA A 88 9.94 8.40 -0.92
N ALA A 89 10.86 8.67 0.00
CA ALA A 89 11.76 9.82 -0.09
C ALA A 89 12.69 9.75 -1.32
N ARG A 90 13.14 8.55 -1.70
CA ARG A 90 14.03 8.33 -2.84
C ARG A 90 13.31 8.39 -4.19
N GLN A 91 12.08 7.88 -4.26
CA GLN A 91 11.33 7.73 -5.51
C GLN A 91 10.66 9.03 -5.94
N GLY A 92 10.27 9.88 -4.99
CA GLY A 92 9.59 11.14 -5.26
C GLY A 92 8.13 11.15 -4.80
N LYS A 93 7.51 12.32 -4.97
CA LYS A 93 6.19 12.63 -4.39
C LYS A 93 5.06 11.73 -4.90
N ASP A 94 5.16 11.21 -6.13
CA ASP A 94 4.09 10.40 -6.74
C ASP A 94 3.93 9.03 -6.06
N VAL A 95 5.00 8.49 -5.49
CA VAL A 95 5.02 7.17 -4.83
C VAL A 95 4.67 7.28 -3.35
N GLU A 96 4.80 8.47 -2.76
CA GLU A 96 4.59 8.71 -1.34
C GLU A 96 3.20 8.28 -0.83
N PRO A 97 2.07 8.56 -1.52
CA PRO A 97 0.74 8.18 -1.03
C PRO A 97 0.59 6.67 -0.83
N ILE A 98 0.97 5.86 -1.82
CA ILE A 98 0.83 4.39 -1.75
C ILE A 98 1.74 3.77 -0.70
N ILE A 99 2.94 4.33 -0.51
CA ILE A 99 3.88 3.89 0.51
C ILE A 99 3.38 4.27 1.91
N ASP A 100 2.84 5.47 2.08
CA ASP A 100 2.27 5.90 3.36
C ASP A 100 1.07 5.03 3.75
N PHE A 101 0.22 4.69 2.79
CA PHE A 101 -0.89 3.76 3.00
C PHE A 101 -0.43 2.38 3.51
N PHE A 102 0.59 1.78 2.90
CA PHE A 102 1.14 0.51 3.40
C PHE A 102 1.79 0.67 4.78
N ASN A 103 2.49 1.78 5.03
CA ASN A 103 3.08 2.07 6.34
C ASN A 103 2.01 2.22 7.44
N GLN A 104 0.86 2.82 7.13
CA GLN A 104 -0.28 2.93 8.04
C GLN A 104 -0.89 1.55 8.36
N LEU A 105 -1.06 0.69 7.36
CA LEU A 105 -1.51 -0.70 7.58
C LEU A 105 -0.54 -1.48 8.46
N ILE A 106 0.77 -1.42 8.17
CA ILE A 106 1.80 -2.10 8.98
C ILE A 106 1.82 -1.60 10.43
N LYS A 107 1.61 -0.29 10.64
CA LYS A 107 1.49 0.29 11.98
C LYS A 107 0.30 -0.30 12.75
N GLY A 108 -0.79 -0.64 12.06
CA GLY A 108 -2.01 -1.22 12.63
C GLY A 108 -1.94 -2.71 12.95
N ILE A 109 -0.90 -3.44 12.53
CA ILE A 109 -0.74 -4.86 12.81
C ILE A 109 -0.30 -5.06 14.27
N ASN A 110 -1.05 -5.83 15.04
CA ASN A 110 -0.80 -6.09 16.45
C ASN A 110 -0.65 -7.58 16.76
N ASP A 111 -1.14 -8.45 15.87
CA ASP A 111 -1.12 -9.89 16.02
C ASP A 111 -0.84 -10.60 14.68
N GLU A 112 -0.61 -11.90 14.76
CA GLU A 112 -0.26 -12.75 13.61
C GLU A 112 -1.44 -12.93 12.63
N GLU A 113 -2.68 -12.81 13.09
CA GLU A 113 -3.86 -12.88 12.23
C GLU A 113 -3.98 -11.64 11.34
N GLN A 114 -3.67 -10.47 11.91
CA GLN A 114 -3.57 -9.21 11.18
C GLN A 114 -2.41 -9.21 10.20
N LEU A 115 -1.26 -9.80 10.57
CA LEU A 115 -0.14 -10.01 9.64
C LEU A 115 -0.57 -10.92 8.48
N LYS A 116 -1.22 -12.04 8.78
CA LYS A 116 -1.74 -12.96 7.75
C LYS A 116 -2.72 -12.25 6.80
N SER A 117 -3.64 -11.44 7.33
CA SER A 117 -4.56 -10.63 6.53
C SER A 117 -3.82 -9.63 5.65
N PHE A 118 -2.83 -8.93 6.20
CA PHE A 118 -2.02 -7.96 5.46
C PHE A 118 -1.22 -8.62 4.33
N LYS A 119 -0.62 -9.80 4.56
CA LYS A 119 0.04 -10.58 3.52
C LYS A 119 -0.91 -10.86 2.35
N LYS A 120 -2.17 -11.23 2.65
CA LYS A 120 -3.18 -11.49 1.62
C LYS A 120 -3.63 -10.23 0.88
N VAL A 121 -3.78 -9.10 1.58
CA VAL A 121 -4.03 -7.79 0.94
C VAL A 121 -2.90 -7.44 -0.03
N MET A 122 -1.64 -7.59 0.39
CA MET A 122 -0.48 -7.30 -0.44
C MET A 122 -0.39 -8.22 -1.67
N GLU A 123 -0.76 -9.50 -1.54
CA GLU A 123 -0.89 -10.43 -2.66
C GLU A 123 -1.92 -9.93 -3.69
N SER A 124 -3.11 -9.54 -3.24
CA SER A 124 -4.17 -8.99 -4.11
C SER A 124 -3.72 -7.70 -4.79
N VAL A 125 -3.09 -6.79 -4.06
CA VAL A 125 -2.51 -5.54 -4.60
C VAL A 125 -1.52 -5.83 -5.74
N VAL A 126 -0.60 -6.78 -5.55
CA VAL A 126 0.36 -7.19 -6.59
C VAL A 126 -0.34 -7.80 -7.80
N ALA A 127 -1.36 -8.64 -7.57
CA ALA A 127 -2.13 -9.29 -8.63
C ALA A 127 -2.84 -8.25 -9.53
N TYR A 128 -3.59 -7.33 -8.93
CA TYR A 128 -4.26 -6.25 -9.67
C TYR A 128 -3.25 -5.30 -10.34
N HIS A 129 -2.12 -5.01 -9.69
CA HIS A 129 -1.09 -4.16 -10.29
C HIS A 129 -0.52 -4.77 -11.57
N LYS A 130 -0.20 -6.06 -11.53
CA LYS A 130 0.24 -6.82 -12.70
C LYS A 130 -0.83 -6.80 -13.79
N PHE A 131 -2.10 -7.03 -13.43
CA PHE A 131 -3.21 -7.02 -14.37
C PHE A 131 -3.31 -5.67 -15.11
N TYR A 132 -3.46 -4.56 -14.39
CA TYR A 132 -3.66 -3.25 -15.02
C TYR A 132 -2.42 -2.75 -15.78
N THR A 133 -1.21 -3.02 -15.27
CA THR A 133 0.03 -2.69 -16.00
C THR A 133 0.13 -3.46 -17.32
N SER A 134 -0.30 -4.72 -17.35
CA SER A 134 -0.28 -5.52 -18.58
C SER A 134 -1.29 -5.03 -19.63
N GLN A 135 -2.41 -4.42 -19.21
CA GLN A 135 -3.42 -3.86 -20.10
C GLN A 135 -2.97 -2.53 -20.73
N THR A 136 -2.21 -1.70 -20.01
CA THR A 136 -1.69 -0.43 -20.54
C THR A 136 -0.54 -0.59 -21.53
N THR A 137 0.17 -1.71 -21.47
CA THR A 137 1.35 -1.98 -22.34
C THR A 137 0.97 -2.58 -23.70
N LYS A 138 -0.32 -2.94 -23.90
CA LYS A 138 -0.85 -3.55 -25.12
C LYS A 138 -1.54 -2.55 -26.07
N LYS A 139 -1.39 -1.24 -25.84
CA LYS A 139 -1.81 -0.18 -26.76
C LYS A 139 -0.60 0.43 -27.44
#